data_AF-A0AAD9E6L8-F1
#
_entry.id   AF-A0AAD9E6L8-F1
#
_cell.length_a   1.000
_cell.length_b   1.000
_cell.length_c   1.000
_cell.angle_alpha   90.00
_cell.angle_beta   90.00
_cell.angle_gamma   90.00
#
_symmetry.space_group_name_H-M   'P 1'
#
loop_
_entity.id
_entity.type
_entity.pdbx_description
1 polymer ?
#
loop_
_entity_poly.entity_id
_entity_poly.type
_entity_poly.pdbx_seq_one_letter_code
_entity_poly.pdbx_strand_id
1 'polypeptide(L)'
;MMKTITRLHKAMVVLEYFTSHSWVWNTDNVTMLINQMGAEDRRVFNFDVRQLHWAEYMENYCMGTKKYVLNEELSGLPAARKHLTKLRNIRYTFNTVLVVLLWRVFIARSQMARNIWYFVVNLCFKFLSYFRASSTMRY
;
A
#
# COMPACT_ATOMS: atom_id res chain seq x y z
N MET A 1 -33.79 3.49 -6.77
CA MET A 1 -32.52 2.85 -7.20
C MET A 1 -32.15 3.24 -8.64
N MET A 2 -32.99 2.97 -9.65
CA MET A 2 -32.68 3.25 -11.07
C MET A 2 -32.33 4.73 -11.36
N LYS A 3 -33.10 5.68 -10.81
CA LYS A 3 -32.84 7.13 -11.00
C LYS A 3 -31.47 7.58 -10.48
N THR A 4 -31.02 7.04 -9.34
CA THR A 4 -29.71 7.34 -8.76
C THR A 4 -28.58 6.81 -9.63
N ILE A 5 -28.73 5.58 -10.13
CA ILE A 5 -27.77 4.95 -11.06
C ILE A 5 -27.67 5.77 -12.35
N THR A 6 -28.80 6.21 -12.92
CA THR A 6 -28.79 7.06 -14.13
C THR A 6 -28.06 8.39 -13.90
N ARG A 7 -28.25 9.03 -12.73
CA ARG A 7 -27.53 10.26 -12.38
C ARG A 7 -26.02 10.02 -12.22
N LEU A 8 -25.65 8.95 -11.54
CA LEU A 8 -24.24 8.55 -11.36
C LEU A 8 -23.59 8.29 -12.71
N HIS A 9 -24.26 7.54 -13.59
CA HIS A 9 -23.79 7.27 -14.94
C HIS A 9 -23.54 8.53 -15.75
N LYS A 10 -24.48 9.50 -15.73
CA LYS A 10 -24.28 10.78 -16.41
C LYS A 10 -23.06 11.54 -15.88
N ALA A 11 -22.85 11.57 -14.56
CA ALA A 11 -21.68 12.21 -13.97
C ALA A 11 -20.37 11.51 -14.37
N MET A 12 -20.37 10.17 -14.39
CA MET A 12 -19.20 9.39 -14.82
C MET A 12 -18.84 9.67 -16.28
N VAL A 13 -19.82 9.71 -17.19
CA VAL A 13 -19.59 10.02 -18.61
C VAL A 13 -19.00 11.42 -18.80
N VAL A 14 -19.48 12.41 -18.04
CA VAL A 14 -18.92 13.78 -18.10
C VAL A 14 -17.47 13.82 -17.59
N LEU A 15 -17.16 13.04 -16.55
CA LEU A 15 -15.82 13.02 -15.95
C LEU A 15 -14.83 12.15 -16.72
N GLU A 16 -15.30 11.21 -17.54
CA GLU A 16 -14.48 10.22 -18.24
C GLU A 16 -13.30 10.83 -18.99
N TYR A 17 -13.55 11.93 -19.73
CA TYR A 17 -12.50 12.63 -20.46
C TYR A 17 -11.37 13.09 -19.53
N PHE A 18 -11.71 13.65 -18.37
CA PHE A 18 -10.74 14.19 -17.43
C PHE A 18 -10.00 13.11 -16.64
N THR A 19 -10.66 12.00 -16.34
CA THR A 19 -10.11 10.95 -15.48
C THR A 19 -9.40 9.82 -16.22
N SER A 20 -9.70 9.61 -17.50
CA SER A 20 -9.21 8.45 -18.27
C SER A 20 -8.07 8.78 -19.24
N HIS A 21 -7.75 10.07 -19.42
CA HIS A 21 -6.64 10.51 -20.27
C HIS A 21 -5.41 10.81 -19.43
N SER A 22 -4.23 10.57 -20.02
CA SER A 22 -2.96 10.97 -19.41
C SER A 22 -2.69 12.43 -19.71
N TRP A 23 -2.31 13.17 -18.66
CA TRP A 23 -1.99 14.59 -18.76
C TRP A 23 -0.50 14.78 -18.50
N VAL A 24 0.19 15.42 -19.44
CA VAL A 24 1.58 15.84 -19.25
C VAL A 24 1.56 17.28 -18.76
N TRP A 25 1.89 17.47 -17.49
CA TRP A 25 2.01 18.80 -16.88
C TRP A 25 3.45 19.28 -16.96
N ASN A 26 3.67 20.46 -17.54
CA ASN A 26 4.97 21.10 -17.55
C ASN A 26 5.08 22.07 -16.36
N THR A 27 6.20 22.00 -15.62
CA THR A 27 6.48 22.85 -14.45
C THR A 27 7.76 23.69 -14.60
N ASP A 28 8.26 23.85 -15.82
CA ASP A 28 9.53 24.51 -16.11
C ASP A 28 9.51 25.97 -15.67
N ASN A 29 8.42 26.69 -15.97
CA ASN A 29 8.25 28.10 -15.58
C ASN A 29 8.23 28.29 -14.05
N VAL A 30 7.55 27.38 -13.34
CA VAL A 30 7.47 27.41 -11.87
C VAL A 30 8.86 27.16 -11.27
N THR A 31 9.58 26.19 -11.82
CA THR A 31 10.93 25.83 -11.37
C THR A 31 11.91 26.97 -11.63
N MET A 32 11.86 27.58 -12.83
CA MET A 32 12.67 28.74 -13.19
C MET A 32 12.41 29.90 -12.24
N LEU A 33 11.15 30.21 -11.95
CA LEU A 33 10.78 31.31 -11.06
C LEU A 33 11.34 31.09 -9.64
N ILE A 34 11.17 29.90 -9.06
CA ILE A 34 11.71 29.57 -7.73
C ILE A 34 13.23 29.77 -7.69
N ASN A 35 13.94 29.39 -8.75
CA ASN A 35 15.39 29.51 -8.83
C ASN A 35 15.86 30.96 -8.93
N GLN A 36 15.08 31.82 -9.60
CA GLN A 36 15.38 33.24 -9.77
C GLN A 36 14.99 34.10 -8.56
N MET A 37 14.09 33.63 -7.70
CA MET A 37 13.66 34.37 -6.51
C MET A 37 14.77 34.52 -5.47
N GLY A 38 14.80 35.69 -4.83
CA GLY A 38 15.63 35.94 -3.66
C GLY A 38 15.22 35.07 -2.46
N ALA A 39 16.11 34.93 -1.47
CA ALA A 39 15.83 34.14 -0.27
C ALA A 39 14.62 34.68 0.53
N GLU A 40 14.51 36.00 0.67
CA GLU A 40 13.36 36.62 1.36
C GLU A 40 12.05 36.39 0.61
N ASP A 41 12.02 36.57 -0.71
CA ASP A 41 10.81 36.35 -1.51
C ASP A 41 10.35 34.90 -1.45
N ARG A 42 11.28 33.93 -1.50
CA ARG A 42 10.95 32.51 -1.32
C ARG A 42 10.36 32.21 0.05
N ARG A 43 10.80 32.92 1.08
CA ARG A 43 10.29 32.76 2.45
C ARG A 43 8.91 33.38 2.62
N VAL A 44 8.68 34.57 2.07
CA VAL A 44 7.41 35.30 2.17
C VAL A 44 6.33 34.67 1.27
N PHE A 45 6.71 34.24 0.07
CA PHE A 45 5.82 33.67 -0.94
C PHE A 45 6.24 32.24 -1.29
N ASN A 46 6.16 31.34 -0.31
CA ASN A 46 6.52 29.94 -0.54
C ASN A 46 5.42 29.19 -1.29
N PHE A 47 5.69 28.82 -2.55
CA PHE A 47 4.86 27.93 -3.36
C PHE A 47 5.61 26.64 -3.76
N ASP A 48 6.71 26.33 -3.07
CA ASP A 48 7.48 25.11 -3.31
C ASP A 48 6.81 23.90 -2.65
N VAL A 49 6.01 23.18 -3.45
CA VAL A 49 5.29 21.98 -3.00
C VAL A 49 6.21 20.81 -2.61
N ARG A 50 7.51 20.85 -2.96
CA ARG A 50 8.46 19.78 -2.61
C ARG A 50 8.73 19.72 -1.11
N GLN A 51 8.49 20.82 -0.41
CA GLN A 51 8.67 20.93 1.05
C GLN A 51 7.52 20.28 1.83
N LEU A 52 6.43 19.90 1.16
CA LEU A 52 5.28 19.26 1.79
C LEU A 52 5.61 17.83 2.20
N HIS A 53 5.19 17.46 3.41
CA HIS A 53 5.13 16.06 3.80
C HIS A 53 3.88 15.41 3.16
N TRP A 54 4.03 14.94 1.93
CA TRP A 54 2.91 14.49 1.08
C TRP A 54 2.01 13.43 1.71
N ALA A 55 2.56 12.51 2.50
CA ALA A 55 1.77 11.46 3.14
C ALA A 55 0.76 12.05 4.14
N GLU A 56 1.21 12.98 4.99
CA GLU A 56 0.36 13.67 5.94
C GLU A 56 -0.60 14.64 5.26
N TYR A 57 -0.12 15.38 4.25
CA TYR A 57 -0.98 16.26 3.46
C TYR A 57 -2.15 15.49 2.84
N MET A 58 -1.89 14.32 2.23
CA MET A 58 -2.92 13.50 1.60
C MET A 58 -3.88 12.89 2.64
N GLU A 59 -3.38 12.50 3.81
CA GLU A 59 -4.25 12.03 4.91
C GLU A 59 -5.18 13.15 5.38
N ASN A 60 -4.63 14.33 5.67
CA ASN A 60 -5.39 15.50 6.10
C ASN A 60 -6.39 15.96 5.04
N TYR A 61 -6.00 15.93 3.76
CA TYR A 61 -6.88 16.22 2.64
C TYR A 61 -8.06 15.26 2.60
N CYS A 62 -7.82 13.94 2.59
CA CYS A 62 -8.90 12.94 2.57
C CYS A 62 -9.83 13.06 3.78
N MET A 63 -9.25 13.27 4.96
CA MET A 63 -10.00 13.45 6.21
C MET A 63 -10.84 14.73 6.20
N GLY A 64 -10.28 15.83 5.69
CA GLY A 64 -10.96 17.11 5.51
C GLY A 64 -12.11 17.00 4.52
N THR A 65 -11.90 16.40 3.35
CA THR A 65 -12.96 16.17 2.36
C THR A 65 -14.11 15.37 2.97
N LYS A 66 -13.80 14.27 3.66
CA LYS A 66 -14.81 13.43 4.32
C LYS A 66 -15.65 14.22 5.32
N LYS A 67 -15.01 14.99 6.19
CA LYS A 67 -15.68 15.76 7.26
C LYS A 67 -16.44 16.98 6.74
N TYR A 68 -15.84 17.77 5.86
CA TYR A 68 -16.34 19.11 5.52
C TYR A 68 -17.05 19.17 4.17
N VAL A 69 -16.60 18.41 3.17
CA VAL A 69 -17.21 18.41 1.83
C VAL A 69 -18.34 17.39 1.75
N LEU A 70 -18.09 16.18 2.27
CA LEU A 70 -19.08 15.10 2.27
C LEU A 70 -19.98 15.11 3.51
N ASN A 71 -19.62 15.91 4.51
CA ASN A 71 -20.35 16.03 5.78
C ASN A 71 -20.57 14.68 6.49
N GLU A 72 -19.57 13.80 6.43
CA GLU A 72 -19.63 12.47 7.03
C GLU A 72 -19.02 12.45 8.44
N GLU A 73 -19.61 11.65 9.33
CA GLU A 73 -19.03 11.44 10.65
C GLU A 73 -17.74 10.60 10.60
N LEU A 74 -16.76 11.00 11.41
CA LEU A 74 -15.48 10.29 11.54
C LEU A 74 -15.54 9.12 12.55
N SER A 75 -16.65 8.99 13.27
CA SER A 75 -16.92 7.93 14.25
C SER A 75 -16.82 6.51 13.66
N GLY A 76 -17.10 6.35 12.35
CA GLY A 76 -17.03 5.09 11.64
C GLY A 76 -15.61 4.62 11.25
N LEU A 77 -14.59 5.47 11.38
CA LEU A 77 -13.22 5.13 10.95
C LEU A 77 -12.60 3.92 11.67
N PRO A 78 -12.74 3.75 12.99
CA PRO A 78 -12.23 2.57 13.68
C PRO A 78 -12.87 1.27 13.16
N ALA A 79 -14.18 1.30 12.88
CA ALA A 79 -14.89 0.15 12.32
C ALA A 79 -14.40 -0.17 10.90
N ALA A 80 -14.22 0.85 10.05
CA ALA A 80 -13.67 0.68 8.70
C ALA A 80 -12.24 0.10 8.74
N ARG A 81 -11.36 0.60 9.63
CA ARG A 81 -9.99 0.08 9.80
C ARG A 81 -9.98 -1.37 10.28
N LYS A 82 -10.88 -1.74 11.22
CA LYS A 82 -11.05 -3.14 11.65
C LYS A 82 -11.50 -4.03 10.49
N HIS A 83 -12.46 -3.58 9.69
CA HIS A 83 -12.94 -4.30 8.52
C HIS A 83 -11.82 -4.54 7.49
N LEU A 84 -11.05 -3.50 7.14
CA LEU A 84 -9.92 -3.62 6.24
C LEU A 84 -8.84 -4.58 6.77
N THR A 85 -8.56 -4.53 8.07
CA THR A 85 -7.62 -5.45 8.71
C THR A 85 -8.11 -6.90 8.63
N LYS A 86 -9.41 -7.14 8.86
CA LYS A 86 -10.02 -8.46 8.72
C LYS A 86 -9.89 -8.97 7.28
N LEU A 87 -10.24 -8.16 6.27
CA LEU A 87 -10.11 -8.53 4.86
C LEU A 87 -8.67 -8.84 4.47
N ARG A 88 -7.72 -8.02 4.96
CA ARG A 88 -6.28 -8.26 4.75
C ARG A 88 -5.84 -9.59 5.34
N ASN A 89 -6.26 -9.90 6.56
CA ASN A 89 -5.94 -11.17 7.21
C ASN A 89 -6.54 -12.36 6.46
N ILE A 90 -7.81 -12.25 6.02
CA ILE A 90 -8.45 -13.29 5.19
C ILE A 90 -7.64 -13.54 3.92
N ARG A 91 -7.24 -12.47 3.20
CA ARG A 91 -6.43 -12.59 1.98
C ARG A 91 -5.10 -13.30 2.26
N TYR A 92 -4.38 -12.90 3.31
CA TYR A 92 -3.10 -13.54 3.65
C TYR A 92 -3.27 -15.00 4.06
N THR A 93 -4.28 -15.31 4.87
CA THR A 93 -4.58 -16.69 5.27
C THR A 93 -4.93 -17.53 4.05
N PHE A 94 -5.81 -17.05 3.18
CA PHE A 94 -6.20 -17.75 1.96
C PHE A 94 -5.00 -18.03 1.04
N ASN A 95 -4.19 -17.00 0.76
CA ASN A 95 -2.99 -17.16 -0.06
C ASN A 95 -1.99 -18.13 0.57
N THR A 96 -1.81 -18.07 1.89
CA THR A 96 -0.93 -19.00 2.62
C THR A 96 -1.43 -20.44 2.50
N VAL A 97 -2.72 -20.67 2.71
CA VAL A 97 -3.33 -22.01 2.57
C VAL A 97 -3.17 -22.54 1.15
N LEU A 98 -3.42 -21.72 0.13
CA LEU A 98 -3.20 -22.11 -1.26
C LEU A 98 -1.76 -22.52 -1.54
N VAL A 99 -0.79 -21.72 -1.09
CA VAL A 99 0.64 -22.03 -1.26
C VAL A 99 0.99 -23.34 -0.56
N VAL A 100 0.51 -23.56 0.67
CA VAL A 100 0.76 -24.80 1.42
C VAL A 100 0.14 -26.02 0.71
N LEU A 101 -1.08 -25.90 0.19
CA LEU A 101 -1.74 -26.99 -0.54
C LEU A 101 -0.99 -27.32 -1.84
N LEU A 102 -0.64 -26.31 -2.63
CA LEU A 102 0.16 -26.50 -3.86
C LEU A 102 1.50 -27.15 -3.55
N TRP A 103 2.19 -26.68 -2.50
CA TRP A 103 3.45 -27.25 -2.04
C TRP A 103 3.31 -28.73 -1.65
N ARG A 104 2.26 -29.07 -0.88
CA ARG A 104 1.98 -30.45 -0.46
C ARG A 104 1.72 -31.36 -1.66
N VAL A 105 0.92 -30.93 -2.63
CA VAL A 105 0.64 -31.69 -3.85
C VAL A 105 1.90 -31.88 -4.68
N PHE A 106 2.71 -30.82 -4.83
CA PHE A 106 3.96 -30.87 -5.59
C PHE A 106 4.96 -31.89 -5.02
N ILE A 107 5.17 -31.90 -3.69
CA ILE A 107 6.00 -32.90 -3.01
C ILE A 107 5.41 -34.31 -3.14
N ALA A 108 4.08 -34.46 -3.03
CA ALA A 108 3.45 -35.79 -3.15
C ALA A 108 3.66 -36.40 -4.55
N ARG A 109 3.68 -35.57 -5.60
CA ARG A 109 3.83 -36.03 -6.99
C ARG A 109 5.29 -36.25 -7.43
N SER A 110 6.26 -35.53 -6.86
CA SER A 110 7.66 -35.59 -7.31
C SER A 110 8.60 -36.20 -6.25
N GLN A 111 9.26 -37.31 -6.60
CA GLN A 111 10.28 -37.94 -5.75
C GLN A 111 11.50 -37.03 -5.55
N MET A 112 11.90 -36.27 -6.57
CA MET A 112 12.99 -35.31 -6.48
C MET A 112 12.65 -34.16 -5.52
N ALA A 113 11.41 -33.65 -5.57
CA ALA A 113 10.95 -32.61 -4.64
C ALA A 113 10.92 -33.09 -3.18
N ARG A 114 10.50 -34.35 -2.93
CA ARG A 114 10.61 -34.97 -1.58
C ARG A 114 12.05 -34.99 -1.09
N ASN A 115 12.97 -35.49 -1.91
CA ASN A 115 14.36 -35.64 -1.52
C ASN A 115 15.02 -34.28 -1.22
N ILE A 116 14.75 -33.26 -2.05
CA ILE A 116 15.19 -31.88 -1.82
C ILE A 116 14.58 -31.33 -0.53
N TRP A 117 13.28 -31.54 -0.29
CA TRP A 117 12.62 -31.08 0.94
C TRP A 117 13.25 -31.68 2.20
N TYR A 118 13.48 -32.99 2.22
CA TYR A 118 14.16 -33.64 3.36
C TYR A 118 15.59 -33.13 3.55
N PHE A 119 16.33 -32.89 2.46
CA PHE A 119 17.66 -32.29 2.53
C PHE A 119 17.62 -30.89 3.17
N VAL A 120 16.72 -30.02 2.72
CA VAL A 120 16.55 -28.66 3.27
C VAL A 120 16.15 -28.68 4.75
N VAL A 121 15.16 -29.50 5.13
CA VAL A 121 14.73 -29.62 6.53
C VAL A 121 15.88 -30.10 7.42
N ASN A 122 16.66 -31.09 6.96
CA ASN A 122 17.82 -31.60 7.69
C ASN A 122 18.91 -30.52 7.85
N LEU A 123 19.15 -29.73 6.82
CA LEU A 123 20.11 -28.63 6.83
C LEU A 123 19.69 -27.53 7.82
N CYS A 124 18.40 -27.15 7.84
CA CYS A 124 17.83 -26.24 8.82
C CYS A 124 17.96 -26.77 10.26
N PHE A 125 17.69 -28.06 10.48
CA PHE A 125 17.83 -28.69 11.81
C PHE A 125 19.29 -28.66 12.29
N LYS A 126 20.24 -28.98 11.41
CA LYS A 126 21.68 -28.89 11.71
C LYS A 126 22.09 -27.46 12.03
N PHE A 127 21.63 -26.48 11.25
CA PHE A 127 21.93 -25.08 11.49
C PHE A 127 21.39 -24.60 12.85
N LEU A 128 20.12 -24.92 13.17
CA LEU A 128 19.54 -24.62 14.48
C LEU A 128 20.29 -25.30 15.63
N SER A 129 20.71 -26.55 15.45
CA SER A 129 21.50 -27.27 16.45
C SER A 129 22.89 -26.65 16.67
N TYR A 130 23.52 -26.13 15.61
CA TYR A 130 24.80 -25.44 15.67
C TYR A 130 24.71 -24.12 16.43
N PHE A 131 23.66 -23.32 16.18
CA PHE A 131 23.39 -22.11 16.97
C PHE A 131 23.09 -22.43 18.44
N ARG A 132 22.30 -23.47 18.70
CA ARG A 132 22.01 -23.91 20.08
C ARG A 132 23.29 -24.33 20.81
N ALA A 133 24.16 -25.13 20.18
CA ALA A 133 25.45 -25.54 20.74
C ALA A 133 26.41 -24.36 20.96
N SER A 134 26.42 -23.37 20.05
CA SER A 134 27.24 -22.16 20.18
C SER A 134 26.75 -21.23 21.30
N SER A 135 25.45 -21.22 21.62
CA SER A 135 24.91 -20.45 22.75
C SER A 135 25.23 -21.07 24.11
N THR A 136 25.41 -22.40 24.18
CA THR A 136 25.77 -23.12 25.41
C THR A 136 27.26 -23.09 25.76
N MET A 137 28.15 -22.72 24.83
CA MET A 137 29.60 -22.61 25.06
C MET A 137 30.10 -21.20 25.44
N ARG A 138 29.19 -20.23 25.66
CA ARG A 138 29.52 -18.92 26.21
C ARG A 138 29.29 -18.89 27.73
N TYR A 139 30.11 -19.61 28.48
CA TYR A 139 30.35 -19.40 29.91
C TYR A 139 31.80 -19.76 30.23
#